data_AF-A0A952TIN1-F1
#
_entry.id   AF-A0A952TIN1-F1
#
_cell.length_a   1.000
_cell.length_b   1.000
_cell.length_c   1.000
_cell.angle_alpha   90.00
_cell.angle_beta   90.00
_cell.angle_gamma   90.00
#
_symmetry.space_group_name_H-M   'P 1'
#
loop_
_entity.id
_entity.type
_entity.pdbx_description
1 polymer ?
#
loop_
_entity_poly.entity_id
_entity_poly.type
_entity_poly.pdbx_seq_one_letter_code
_entity_poly.pdbx_strand_id
1 'polypeptide(L)'
;MEKVTGDGDRLLGYRLSLKGKRLLKEQSPNQDVSLSRRGYKTQFEHDQKLIDVRRILEKSPLIGGFKMDHELRAEIADGKNRPSNWQTAQLIPDAVFVQRTPKQSMKIALELELTQKSKRRYGRIFRAHLLAKKWNLTLYLVKDEALRKSLMETLEEVKRKDLEVRLAKVVNGIYFCSLEDFLLKGLEAPMTNGKREISFAEMARRIESGS
;
A
#
# COMPACT_ATOMS: atom_id res chain seq x y z
N MET A 1 -29.57 5.80 19.76
CA MET A 1 -28.79 5.48 18.55
C MET A 1 -29.27 6.40 17.41
N GLU A 2 -28.43 6.65 16.42
CA GLU A 2 -28.73 7.46 15.23
C GLU A 2 -28.75 6.56 14.00
N LYS A 3 -29.67 6.80 13.07
CA LYS A 3 -29.68 6.12 11.76
C LYS A 3 -28.50 6.60 10.93
N VAL A 4 -27.85 5.69 10.22
CA VAL A 4 -26.83 6.01 9.22
C VAL A 4 -27.42 5.69 7.86
N THR A 5 -27.55 6.70 7.01
CA THR A 5 -27.99 6.55 5.62
C THR A 5 -26.80 6.67 4.67
N GLY A 6 -26.86 5.92 3.57
CA GLY A 6 -25.90 5.98 2.48
C GLY A 6 -26.38 6.86 1.34
N ASP A 7 -25.65 6.83 0.23
CA ASP A 7 -26.06 7.52 -1.00
C ASP A 7 -27.41 6.94 -1.47
N GLY A 8 -28.39 7.84 -1.71
CA GLY A 8 -29.76 7.47 -2.08
C GLY A 8 -30.67 7.09 -0.89
N ASP A 9 -30.43 7.65 0.30
CA ASP A 9 -31.27 7.50 1.51
C ASP A 9 -31.50 6.06 2.00
N ARG A 10 -30.73 5.09 1.50
CA ARG A 10 -30.79 3.71 1.99
C ARG A 10 -30.26 3.64 3.42
N LEU A 11 -31.04 3.04 4.33
CA LEU A 11 -30.63 2.78 5.70
C LEU A 11 -29.47 1.77 5.70
N LEU A 12 -28.29 2.21 6.14
CA LEU A 12 -27.09 1.38 6.28
C LEU A 12 -26.98 0.73 7.66
N GLY A 13 -27.67 1.28 8.66
CA GLY A 13 -27.69 0.74 10.02
C GLY A 13 -27.86 1.80 11.10
N TYR A 14 -27.45 1.48 12.32
CA TYR A 14 -27.53 2.34 13.48
C TYR A 14 -26.14 2.61 14.07
N ARG A 15 -25.95 3.81 14.63
CA ARG A 15 -24.74 4.19 15.38
C ARG A 15 -25.07 4.75 16.74
N LEU A 16 -24.10 4.75 17.64
CA LEU A 16 -24.22 5.51 18.89
C LEU A 16 -24.18 7.01 18.60
N SER A 17 -25.11 7.75 19.21
CA SER A 17 -25.11 9.21 19.17
C SER A 17 -23.90 9.76 19.93
N LEU A 18 -23.59 11.05 19.73
CA LEU A 18 -22.58 11.75 20.54
C LEU A 18 -22.84 11.58 22.05
N LYS A 19 -24.12 11.65 22.45
CA LYS A 19 -24.55 11.40 23.83
C LYS A 19 -24.28 9.95 24.25
N GLY A 20 -24.59 8.96 23.41
CA GLY A 20 -24.32 7.55 23.69
C GLY A 20 -22.82 7.23 23.82
N LYS A 21 -21.98 7.86 23.01
CA LYS A 21 -20.51 7.73 23.09
C LYS A 21 -19.94 8.29 24.39
N ARG A 22 -20.48 9.42 24.88
CA ARG A 22 -20.08 10.01 26.17
C ARG A 22 -20.42 9.07 27.33
N LEU A 23 -21.65 8.55 27.36
CA LEU A 23 -22.10 7.61 28.39
C LEU A 23 -21.25 6.34 28.42
N LEU A 24 -20.90 5.78 27.27
CA LEU A 24 -20.01 4.61 27.19
C LEU A 24 -18.60 4.89 27.70
N LYS A 25 -18.08 6.10 27.45
CA LYS A 25 -16.75 6.52 27.92
C LYS A 25 -16.73 6.77 29.43
N GLU A 26 -17.83 7.27 29.99
CA GLU A 26 -18.02 7.47 31.42
C GLU A 26 -18.13 6.13 32.18
N GLN A 27 -18.72 5.10 31.55
CA GLN A 27 -18.88 3.78 32.17
C GLN A 27 -17.61 2.91 32.14
N SER A 28 -16.69 3.15 31.20
CA SER A 28 -15.45 2.37 31.06
C SER A 28 -14.23 3.29 30.81
N PRO A 29 -13.79 4.09 31.80
CA PRO A 29 -12.71 5.07 31.63
C PRO A 29 -11.34 4.44 31.31
N ASN A 30 -11.15 3.15 31.61
CA ASN A 30 -9.90 2.42 31.37
C ASN A 30 -9.94 1.46 30.18
N GLN A 31 -11.08 1.34 29.48
CA GLN A 31 -11.04 0.75 28.15
C GLN A 31 -10.52 1.83 27.22
N ASP A 32 -9.25 1.68 26.84
CA ASP A 32 -8.74 2.29 25.63
C ASP A 32 -9.58 1.71 24.49
N VAL A 33 -10.75 2.32 24.26
CA VAL A 33 -11.56 2.11 23.07
C VAL A 33 -10.71 2.74 21.98
N SER A 34 -9.67 2.00 21.58
CA SER A 34 -8.95 2.23 20.35
C SER A 34 -10.06 2.41 19.35
N LEU A 35 -10.24 3.67 18.96
CA LEU A 35 -11.33 4.12 18.12
C LEU A 35 -11.32 3.14 16.97
N SER A 36 -12.26 2.19 16.95
CA SER A 36 -12.38 1.20 15.88
C SER A 36 -12.49 2.08 14.65
N ARG A 37 -11.37 2.23 13.94
CA ARG A 37 -11.26 3.21 12.87
C ARG A 37 -12.39 2.82 11.95
N ARG A 38 -13.30 3.78 11.74
CA ARG A 38 -14.49 3.65 10.91
C ARG A 38 -14.16 2.69 9.77
N GLY A 39 -14.67 1.46 9.84
CA GLY A 39 -14.57 0.50 8.74
C GLY A 39 -15.47 1.02 7.64
N TYR A 40 -15.02 2.05 6.94
CA TYR A 40 -15.68 2.54 5.75
C TYR A 40 -15.70 1.38 4.76
N LYS A 41 -16.79 1.22 4.02
CA LYS A 41 -16.93 0.22 2.95
C LYS A 41 -15.68 0.13 2.04
N THR A 42 -15.01 1.27 1.86
CA THR A 42 -13.77 1.40 1.09
C THR A 42 -12.58 0.66 1.70
N GLN A 43 -12.47 0.54 3.03
CA GLN A 43 -11.40 -0.22 3.67
C GLN A 43 -11.61 -1.72 3.48
N PHE A 44 -12.84 -2.21 3.65
CA PHE A 44 -13.14 -3.63 3.42
C PHE A 44 -12.89 -4.02 1.95
N GLU A 45 -13.29 -3.17 1.02
CA GLU A 45 -13.02 -3.37 -0.41
C GLU A 45 -11.51 -3.39 -0.70
N HIS A 46 -10.76 -2.46 -0.12
CA HIS A 46 -9.30 -2.41 -0.24
C HIS A 46 -8.62 -3.68 0.30
N ASP A 47 -8.99 -4.11 1.52
CA ASP A 47 -8.46 -5.33 2.14
C ASP A 47 -8.80 -6.58 1.31
N GLN A 48 -10.04 -6.68 0.80
CA GLN A 48 -10.45 -7.80 -0.05
C GLN A 48 -9.63 -7.85 -1.34
N LYS A 49 -9.39 -6.69 -1.98
CA LYS A 49 -8.55 -6.62 -3.18
C LYS A 49 -7.09 -6.97 -2.89
N LEU A 50 -6.54 -6.58 -1.74
CA LEU A 50 -5.20 -7.01 -1.32
C LEU A 50 -5.12 -8.52 -1.12
N ILE A 51 -6.16 -9.16 -0.57
CA ILE A 51 -6.22 -10.62 -0.44
C ILE A 51 -6.22 -11.28 -1.82
N ASP A 52 -6.96 -10.77 -2.79
CA ASP A 52 -6.98 -11.31 -4.16
C ASP A 52 -5.60 -11.15 -4.83
N VAL A 53 -4.96 -10.01 -4.65
CA VAL A 53 -3.59 -9.76 -5.12
C VAL A 53 -2.59 -10.72 -4.47
N ARG A 54 -2.69 -10.93 -3.15
CA ARG A 54 -1.87 -11.90 -2.42
C ARG A 54 -2.01 -13.30 -3.01
N ARG A 55 -3.24 -13.77 -3.23
CA ARG A 55 -3.52 -15.09 -3.82
C ARG A 55 -2.87 -15.27 -5.18
N ILE A 56 -2.82 -14.21 -6.01
CA ILE A 56 -2.14 -14.25 -7.31
C ILE A 56 -0.63 -14.31 -7.14
N LEU A 57 -0.06 -13.47 -6.28
CA LEU A 57 1.37 -13.41 -6.02
C LEU A 57 1.92 -14.74 -5.47
N GLU A 58 1.23 -15.33 -4.51
CA GLU A 58 1.61 -16.60 -3.86
C GLU A 58 1.50 -17.84 -4.78
N LYS A 59 0.95 -17.71 -5.99
CA LYS A 59 1.04 -18.77 -7.01
C LYS A 59 2.47 -18.95 -7.53
N SER A 60 3.32 -17.93 -7.41
CA SER A 60 4.72 -18.03 -7.80
C SER A 60 5.53 -18.68 -6.68
N PRO A 61 6.31 -19.74 -6.95
CA PRO A 61 7.24 -20.27 -5.95
C PRO A 61 8.38 -19.30 -5.62
N LEU A 62 8.58 -18.27 -6.46
CA LEU A 62 9.58 -17.23 -6.27
C LEU A 62 9.09 -16.12 -5.34
N ILE A 63 7.79 -16.06 -5.03
CA ILE A 63 7.23 -15.01 -4.18
C ILE A 63 6.82 -15.61 -2.85
N GLY A 64 7.29 -15.01 -1.75
CA GLY A 64 6.96 -15.45 -0.40
C GLY A 64 7.08 -14.34 0.63
N GLY A 65 6.73 -14.67 1.88
CA GLY A 65 6.80 -13.73 2.99
C GLY A 65 5.88 -12.51 2.81
N PHE A 66 4.70 -12.73 2.21
CA PHE A 66 3.70 -11.68 2.05
C PHE A 66 3.16 -11.27 3.43
N LYS A 67 3.21 -9.97 3.73
CA LYS A 67 2.74 -9.37 4.97
C LYS A 67 1.93 -8.12 4.66
N MET A 68 0.72 -8.04 5.19
CA MET A 68 -0.17 -6.87 5.09
C MET A 68 0.21 -5.79 6.11
N ASP A 69 -0.33 -4.58 5.92
CA ASP A 69 -0.11 -3.42 6.81
C ASP A 69 -0.32 -3.76 8.30
N HIS A 70 -1.37 -4.50 8.67
CA HIS A 70 -1.63 -4.83 10.06
C HIS A 70 -0.57 -5.76 10.67
N GLU A 71 -0.06 -6.73 9.89
CA GLU A 71 1.04 -7.62 10.31
C GLU A 71 2.33 -6.80 10.48
N LEU A 72 2.59 -5.88 9.55
CA LEU A 72 3.75 -4.98 9.63
C LEU A 72 3.67 -4.04 10.83
N ARG A 73 2.49 -3.54 11.16
CA ARG A 73 2.26 -2.70 12.35
C ARG A 73 2.46 -3.48 13.64
N ALA A 74 1.98 -4.73 13.69
CA ALA A 74 2.21 -5.61 14.84
C ALA A 74 3.70 -5.84 15.07
N GLU A 75 4.46 -6.16 14.01
CA GLU A 75 5.92 -6.34 14.11
C GLU A 75 6.66 -5.09 14.60
N ILE A 76 6.22 -3.91 14.18
CA ILE A 76 6.79 -2.64 14.64
C ILE A 76 6.40 -2.36 16.10
N ALA A 77 5.19 -2.73 16.51
CA ALA A 77 4.71 -2.54 17.87
C ALA A 77 5.39 -3.48 18.89
N ASP A 78 5.66 -4.72 18.48
CA ASP A 78 6.31 -5.75 19.29
C ASP A 78 7.83 -5.59 19.33
N GLY A 79 8.41 -4.88 18.35
CA GLY A 79 9.83 -4.58 18.30
C GLY A 79 10.28 -3.55 19.34
N LYS A 80 11.58 -3.57 19.68
CA LYS A 80 12.25 -2.56 20.54
C LYS A 80 12.20 -1.12 20.00
N ASN A 81 11.72 -0.92 18.76
CA ASN A 81 11.67 0.36 18.05
C ASN A 81 10.23 0.86 17.88
N ARG A 82 9.43 0.77 18.94
CA ARG A 82 8.08 1.34 18.94
C ARG A 82 8.19 2.86 18.75
N PRO A 83 7.64 3.44 17.68
CA PRO A 83 7.75 4.87 17.47
C PRO A 83 7.03 5.61 18.59
N SER A 84 7.71 6.54 19.25
CA SER A 84 7.12 7.42 20.28
C SER A 84 5.99 8.30 19.71
N ASN A 85 6.03 8.56 18.40
CA ASN A 85 4.98 9.25 17.66
C ASN A 85 4.70 8.53 16.33
N TRP A 86 3.45 8.07 16.14
CA TRP A 86 3.00 7.46 14.89
C TRP A 86 3.00 8.43 13.69
N GLN A 87 3.01 9.74 13.94
CA GLN A 87 3.11 10.76 12.90
C GLN A 87 4.52 10.87 12.31
N THR A 88 5.54 10.50 13.09
CA THR A 88 6.94 10.38 12.63
C THR A 88 7.33 8.94 12.34
N ALA A 89 6.39 8.00 12.47
CA ALA A 89 6.66 6.60 12.18
C ALA A 89 7.03 6.44 10.71
N GLN A 90 7.90 5.47 10.46
CA GLN A 90 8.26 5.05 9.11
C GLN A 90 7.00 4.76 8.30
N LEU A 91 6.98 5.18 7.02
CA LEU A 91 5.91 4.83 6.11
C LEU A 91 5.75 3.31 6.07
N ILE A 92 4.52 2.84 6.28
CA ILE A 92 4.15 1.43 6.19
C ILE A 92 3.35 1.27 4.89
N PRO A 93 3.81 0.45 3.94
CA PRO A 93 3.03 0.16 2.74
C PRO A 93 1.83 -0.74 3.06
N ASP A 94 0.86 -0.78 2.15
CA ASP A 94 -0.32 -1.65 2.27
C ASP A 94 0.05 -3.13 2.42
N ALA A 95 1.11 -3.57 1.73
CA ALA A 95 1.74 -4.85 1.99
C ALA A 95 3.23 -4.84 1.61
N VAL A 96 3.95 -5.88 2.03
CA VAL A 96 5.28 -6.21 1.52
C VAL A 96 5.36 -7.69 1.20
N PHE A 97 6.25 -8.05 0.30
CA PHE A 97 6.62 -9.44 0.05
C PHE A 97 8.07 -9.52 -0.42
N VAL A 98 8.56 -10.74 -0.55
CA VAL A 98 9.91 -11.02 -1.02
C VAL A 98 9.83 -11.84 -2.29
N GLN A 99 10.45 -11.35 -3.35
CA GLN A 99 10.73 -12.13 -4.55
C GLN A 99 12.14 -12.70 -4.43
N ARG A 100 12.26 -14.03 -4.36
CA ARG A 100 13.51 -14.76 -4.27
C ARG A 100 13.89 -15.33 -5.61
N THR A 101 15.14 -15.17 -5.96
CA THR A 101 15.74 -15.72 -7.17
C THR A 101 17.09 -16.32 -6.78
N PRO A 102 17.68 -17.22 -7.58
CA PRO A 102 18.99 -17.80 -7.26
C PRO A 102 20.08 -16.75 -6.99
N LYS A 103 20.02 -15.59 -7.66
CA LYS A 103 21.04 -14.54 -7.58
C LYS A 103 20.75 -13.48 -6.53
N GLN A 104 19.47 -13.23 -6.22
CA GLN A 104 19.09 -12.13 -5.34
C GLN A 104 17.73 -12.33 -4.67
N SER A 105 17.58 -11.71 -3.50
CA SER A 105 16.31 -11.58 -2.81
C SER A 105 15.88 -10.12 -2.85
N MET A 106 14.78 -9.82 -3.52
CA MET A 106 14.22 -8.48 -3.61
C MET A 106 13.03 -8.35 -2.67
N LYS A 107 13.09 -7.38 -1.75
CA LYS A 107 11.95 -7.00 -0.92
C LYS A 107 11.15 -5.94 -1.65
N ILE A 108 9.86 -6.19 -1.82
CA ILE A 108 8.96 -5.37 -2.62
C ILE A 108 7.89 -4.80 -1.68
N ALA A 109 7.72 -3.48 -1.72
CA ALA A 109 6.58 -2.82 -1.12
C ALA A 109 5.42 -2.80 -2.13
N LEU A 110 4.19 -3.00 -1.66
CA LEU A 110 2.97 -2.99 -2.45
C LEU A 110 2.05 -1.89 -1.93
N GLU A 111 1.54 -1.08 -2.84
CA GLU A 111 0.56 -0.03 -2.59
C GLU A 111 -0.65 -0.26 -3.49
N LEU A 112 -1.85 -0.25 -2.91
CA LEU A 112 -3.10 -0.40 -3.64
C LEU A 112 -3.85 0.93 -3.63
N GLU A 113 -3.94 1.56 -4.80
CA GLU A 113 -4.57 2.86 -4.94
C GLU A 113 -5.92 2.77 -5.66
N LEU A 114 -7.00 2.84 -4.87
CA LEU A 114 -8.38 2.79 -5.38
C LEU A 114 -9.01 4.18 -5.55
N THR A 115 -8.46 5.21 -4.90
CA THR A 115 -9.06 6.56 -4.86
C THR A 115 -8.00 7.62 -4.97
N GLN A 116 -8.27 8.68 -5.74
CA GLN A 116 -7.30 9.76 -5.87
C GLN A 116 -7.12 10.51 -4.55
N LYS A 117 -5.86 10.59 -4.09
CA LYS A 117 -5.44 11.44 -2.97
C LYS A 117 -4.96 12.80 -3.49
N SER A 118 -4.79 13.77 -2.59
CA SER A 118 -4.24 15.07 -3.00
C SER A 118 -2.79 14.93 -3.48
N LYS A 119 -2.42 15.74 -4.47
CA LYS A 119 -1.06 15.76 -5.03
C LYS A 119 0.03 15.96 -3.97
N ARG A 120 -0.22 16.86 -2.99
CA ARG A 120 0.68 17.06 -1.84
C ARG A 120 0.89 15.78 -1.03
N ARG A 121 -0.17 14.97 -0.85
CA ARG A 121 -0.09 13.70 -0.14
C ARG A 121 0.72 12.68 -0.92
N TYR A 122 0.50 12.56 -2.23
CA TYR A 122 1.34 11.71 -3.09
C TYR A 122 2.80 12.13 -3.10
N GLY A 123 3.08 13.44 -3.15
CA GLY A 123 4.45 13.93 -3.09
C GLY A 123 5.22 13.42 -1.86
N ARG A 124 4.58 13.46 -0.68
CA ARG A 124 5.16 12.91 0.56
C ARG A 124 5.35 11.40 0.52
N ILE A 125 4.34 10.67 0.04
CA ILE A 125 4.37 9.20 -0.05
C ILE A 125 5.48 8.74 -1.01
N PHE A 126 5.56 9.32 -2.21
CA PHE A 126 6.59 8.98 -3.18
C PHE A 126 7.99 9.33 -2.68
N ARG A 127 8.18 10.50 -2.08
CA ARG A 127 9.46 10.86 -1.46
C ARG A 127 9.90 9.81 -0.44
N ALA A 128 8.99 9.40 0.45
CA ALA A 128 9.28 8.38 1.45
C ALA A 128 9.64 7.03 0.81
N HIS A 129 8.89 6.57 -0.20
CA HIS A 129 9.19 5.33 -0.93
C HIS A 129 10.50 5.36 -1.70
N LEU A 130 10.81 6.47 -2.39
CA LEU A 130 12.04 6.64 -3.16
C LEU A 130 13.28 6.57 -2.26
N LEU A 131 13.19 7.12 -1.04
CA LEU A 131 14.30 7.18 -0.08
C LEU A 131 14.35 5.98 0.88
N ALA A 132 13.34 5.10 0.86
CA ALA A 132 13.22 4.01 1.83
C ALA A 132 14.21 2.86 1.56
N LYS A 133 15.27 2.73 2.35
CA LYS A 133 16.26 1.65 2.19
C LYS A 133 15.77 0.24 2.55
N LYS A 134 14.55 0.08 3.04
CA LYS A 134 14.02 -1.19 3.59
C LYS A 134 13.48 -2.13 2.49
N TRP A 135 13.23 -1.62 1.29
CA TRP A 135 12.76 -2.39 0.13
C TRP A 135 13.51 -1.95 -1.12
N ASN A 136 13.56 -2.81 -2.12
CA ASN A 136 14.29 -2.58 -3.37
C ASN A 136 13.44 -1.80 -4.39
N LEU A 137 12.12 -2.04 -4.38
CA LEU A 137 11.15 -1.35 -5.23
C LEU A 137 9.78 -1.27 -4.56
N THR A 138 8.95 -0.36 -5.06
CA THR A 138 7.53 -0.24 -4.70
C THR A 138 6.65 -0.47 -5.93
N LEU A 139 5.70 -1.39 -5.83
CA LEU A 139 4.69 -1.66 -6.84
C LEU A 139 3.38 -0.97 -6.44
N TYR A 140 2.84 -0.15 -7.33
CA TYR A 140 1.52 0.44 -7.22
C TYR A 140 0.53 -0.30 -8.12
N LEU A 141 -0.51 -0.86 -7.51
CA LEU A 141 -1.68 -1.34 -8.23
C LEU A 141 -2.74 -0.24 -8.20
N VAL A 142 -3.15 0.21 -9.38
CA VAL A 142 -3.96 1.43 -9.53
C VAL A 142 -5.30 1.09 -10.15
N LYS A 143 -6.39 1.66 -9.64
CA LYS A 143 -7.75 1.38 -10.11
C LYS A 143 -7.92 1.54 -11.62
N ASP A 144 -7.44 2.65 -12.17
CA ASP A 144 -7.66 3.02 -13.56
C ASP A 144 -6.48 3.81 -14.15
N GLU A 145 -6.51 3.96 -15.47
CA GLU A 145 -5.44 4.61 -16.24
C GLU A 145 -5.31 6.10 -15.94
N ALA A 146 -6.42 6.79 -15.68
CA ALA A 146 -6.41 8.22 -15.39
C ALA A 146 -5.66 8.50 -14.09
N LEU A 147 -5.94 7.71 -13.05
CA LEU A 147 -5.21 7.75 -11.80
C LEU A 147 -3.75 7.36 -12.00
N ARG A 148 -3.45 6.30 -12.78
CA ARG A 148 -2.06 5.89 -13.08
C ARG A 148 -1.25 7.03 -13.67
N LYS A 149 -1.78 7.70 -14.70
CA LYS A 149 -1.14 8.86 -15.33
C LYS A 149 -0.89 9.99 -14.33
N SER A 150 -1.88 10.34 -13.50
CA SER A 150 -1.75 11.36 -12.46
C SER A 150 -0.66 11.04 -11.44
N LEU A 151 -0.54 9.78 -11.05
CA LEU A 151 0.50 9.30 -10.13
C LEU A 151 1.89 9.38 -10.76
N MET A 152 2.04 8.96 -12.02
CA MET A 152 3.31 9.02 -12.75
C MET A 152 3.80 10.47 -12.92
N GLU A 153 2.90 11.39 -13.30
CA GLU A 153 3.23 12.82 -13.40
C GLU A 153 3.69 13.39 -12.05
N THR A 154 3.01 13.01 -10.97
CA THR A 154 3.38 13.43 -9.62
C THR A 154 4.72 12.84 -9.18
N LEU A 155 4.99 11.57 -9.52
CA LEU A 155 6.27 10.92 -9.25
C LEU A 155 7.43 11.62 -9.96
N GLU A 156 7.28 11.93 -11.25
CA GLU A 156 8.32 12.63 -12.02
C GLU A 156 8.54 14.05 -11.49
N GLU A 157 7.48 14.73 -11.04
CA GLU A 157 7.64 16.01 -10.37
C GLU A 157 8.45 15.91 -9.07
N VAL A 158 8.20 14.89 -8.24
CA VAL A 158 8.98 14.64 -7.01
C VAL A 158 10.44 14.39 -7.34
N LYS A 159 10.74 13.51 -8.31
CA LYS A 159 12.11 13.24 -8.74
C LYS A 159 12.84 14.49 -9.25
N ARG A 160 12.12 15.41 -9.90
CA ARG A 160 12.70 16.65 -10.44
C ARG A 160 12.87 17.75 -9.40
N LYS A 161 11.93 17.88 -8.45
CA LYS A 161 11.88 19.03 -7.53
C LYS A 161 12.47 18.74 -6.15
N ASP A 162 12.41 17.51 -5.66
CA ASP A 162 12.88 17.17 -4.32
C ASP A 162 14.41 17.02 -4.31
N LEU A 163 15.09 17.88 -3.56
CA LEU A 163 16.56 17.92 -3.51
C LEU A 163 17.15 16.65 -2.89
N GLU A 164 16.54 16.09 -1.85
CA GLU A 164 17.05 14.88 -1.20
C GLU A 164 16.95 13.67 -2.13
N VAL A 165 15.82 13.54 -2.84
CA VAL A 165 15.65 12.48 -3.85
C VAL A 165 16.70 12.60 -4.96
N ARG A 166 17.02 13.81 -5.40
CA ARG A 166 18.02 14.05 -6.45
C ARG A 166 19.46 13.76 -6.01
N LEU A 167 19.78 14.06 -4.76
CA LEU A 167 21.11 13.86 -4.20
C LEU A 167 21.32 12.44 -3.65
N ALA A 168 20.26 11.65 -3.51
CA ALA A 168 20.35 10.28 -3.04
C ALA A 168 21.14 9.40 -4.04
N LYS A 169 22.18 8.72 -3.54
CA LYS A 169 23.01 7.81 -4.35
C LYS A 169 22.22 6.63 -4.92
N VAL A 170 21.21 6.17 -4.18
CA VAL A 170 20.35 5.05 -4.55
C VAL A 170 18.93 5.46 -4.23
N VAL A 171 18.04 5.29 -5.21
CA VAL A 171 16.60 5.50 -5.05
C VAL A 171 15.87 4.23 -5.47
N ASN A 172 14.79 3.93 -4.77
CA ASN A 172 13.97 2.77 -5.09
C ASN A 172 13.24 2.95 -6.42
N GLY A 173 13.08 1.85 -7.16
CA GLY A 173 12.18 1.83 -8.29
C GLY A 173 10.73 1.94 -7.83
N ILE A 174 9.92 2.74 -8.53
CA ILE A 174 8.46 2.75 -8.36
C ILE A 174 7.84 2.38 -9.69
N TYR A 175 7.05 1.30 -9.70
CA TYR A 175 6.37 0.76 -10.87
C TYR A 175 4.86 0.78 -10.66
N PHE A 176 4.12 0.98 -11.74
CA PHE A 176 2.67 1.05 -11.75
C PHE A 176 2.09 -0.04 -12.64
N CYS A 177 1.00 -0.64 -12.19
CA CYS A 177 0.20 -1.59 -12.93
C CYS A 177 -1.29 -1.26 -12.71
N SER A 178 -2.13 -1.44 -13.74
CA SER A 178 -3.57 -1.41 -13.54
C SER A 178 -3.97 -2.60 -12.67
N LEU A 179 -4.82 -2.36 -11.67
CA LEU A 179 -5.36 -3.43 -10.83
C LEU A 179 -6.15 -4.43 -11.68
N GLU A 180 -6.93 -3.95 -12.65
CA GLU A 180 -7.68 -4.82 -13.56
C GLU A 180 -6.76 -5.72 -14.39
N ASP A 181 -5.73 -5.13 -15.00
CA ASP A 181 -4.72 -5.90 -15.75
C ASP A 181 -4.02 -6.91 -14.85
N PHE A 182 -3.68 -6.53 -13.62
CA PHE A 182 -3.02 -7.43 -12.67
C PHE A 182 -3.92 -8.60 -12.26
N LEU A 183 -5.20 -8.34 -11.99
CA LEU A 183 -6.16 -9.39 -11.65
C LEU A 183 -6.43 -10.34 -12.82
N LEU A 184 -6.43 -9.82 -14.05
CA LEU A 184 -6.67 -10.61 -15.26
C LEU A 184 -5.45 -11.43 -15.70
N LYS A 185 -4.28 -10.80 -15.76
CA LYS A 185 -3.04 -11.38 -16.33
C LYS A 185 -2.12 -11.99 -15.27
N GLY A 186 -2.38 -11.71 -13.99
CA GLY A 186 -1.60 -12.21 -12.87
C GLY A 186 -0.12 -11.81 -12.94
N LEU A 187 0.78 -12.79 -12.86
CA LEU A 187 2.23 -12.57 -12.82
C LEU A 187 2.84 -12.09 -14.15
N GLU A 188 2.09 -12.20 -15.25
CA GLU A 188 2.47 -11.68 -16.57
C GLU A 188 2.00 -10.24 -16.78
N ALA A 189 1.27 -9.65 -15.82
CA ALA A 189 0.79 -8.28 -15.94
C ALA A 189 1.97 -7.29 -16.09
N PRO A 190 1.93 -6.41 -17.11
CA PRO A 190 2.99 -5.44 -17.34
C PRO A 190 2.96 -4.35 -16.27
N MET A 191 4.13 -4.03 -15.75
CA MET A 191 4.34 -2.98 -14.75
C MET A 191 5.35 -1.99 -15.29
N THR A 192 5.03 -0.69 -15.26
CA THR A 192 5.89 0.34 -15.88
C THR A 192 6.25 1.46 -14.91
N ASN A 193 7.43 2.03 -15.08
CA ASN A 193 7.82 3.29 -14.43
C ASN A 193 7.89 4.47 -15.43
N GLY A 194 7.33 4.29 -16.64
CA GLY A 194 7.35 5.26 -17.74
C GLY A 194 8.59 5.18 -18.63
N LYS A 195 9.65 4.48 -18.20
CA LYS A 195 10.88 4.28 -18.99
C LYS A 195 11.15 2.82 -19.30
N ARG A 196 10.77 1.93 -18.39
CA ARG A 196 10.95 0.48 -18.49
C ARG A 196 9.66 -0.20 -18.10
N GLU A 197 9.38 -1.28 -18.80
CA GLU A 197 8.33 -2.23 -18.46
C GLU A 197 8.98 -3.51 -17.92
N ILE A 198 8.34 -4.12 -16.92
CA ILE A 198 8.73 -5.39 -16.32
C ILE A 198 7.47 -6.21 -16.00
N SER A 199 7.58 -7.53 -15.92
CA SER A 199 6.59 -8.39 -15.25
C SER A 199 7.27 -9.33 -14.25
N PHE A 200 6.50 -9.92 -13.33
CA PHE A 200 7.09 -10.91 -12.39
C PHE A 200 7.62 -12.13 -13.13
N ALA A 201 6.89 -12.59 -14.15
CA ALA A 201 7.32 -13.69 -15.00
C ALA A 201 8.57 -13.35 -15.83
N GLU A 202 8.67 -12.14 -16.38
CA GLU A 202 9.88 -11.70 -17.09
C GLU A 202 11.09 -11.62 -16.14
N MET A 203 10.90 -11.09 -14.94
CA MET A 203 11.94 -11.06 -13.92
C MET A 203 12.41 -12.47 -13.54
N ALA A 204 11.53 -13.47 -13.56
CA ALA A 204 11.90 -14.87 -13.36
C ALA A 204 12.74 -15.40 -14.55
N ARG A 205 12.25 -15.22 -15.79
CA ARG A 205 12.90 -15.71 -17.02
C ARG A 205 14.31 -15.17 -17.24
N ARG A 206 14.53 -13.87 -16.99
CA ARG A 206 15.86 -13.22 -17.15
C ARG A 206 16.96 -13.85 -16.28
N ILE A 207 16.58 -14.60 -15.26
CA ILE A 207 17.50 -15.19 -14.30
C ILE A 207 17.92 -16.58 -14.74
N GLU A 208 16.99 -17.33 -15.34
CA GLU A 208 17.27 -18.62 -15.99
C GLU A 208 18.22 -18.43 -17.18
N SER A 209 18.00 -17.41 -18.01
CA SER A 209 18.82 -17.15 -19.21
C SER A 209 20.21 -16.57 -18.94
N GLY A 210 20.49 -16.15 -17.70
CA GLY A 210 21.77 -15.56 -17.31
C GLY A 210 22.65 -16.48 -16.46
N SER A 211 22.29 -17.76 -16.36
CA SER A 211 23.06 -18.81 -15.66
C SER A 211 23.80 -19.66 -16.69
#